data_AF-A0A9E2K804-F1
#
_entry.id   AF-A0A9E2K804-F1
#
_cell.length_a   1.000
_cell.length_b   1.000
_cell.length_c   1.000
_cell.angle_alpha   90.00
_cell.angle_beta   90.00
_cell.angle_gamma   90.00
#
_symmetry.space_group_name_H-M   'P 1'
#
loop_
_entity.id
_entity.type
_entity.pdbx_description
1 polymer ?
#
loop_
_entity_poly.entity_id
_entity_poly.type
_entity_poly.pdbx_seq_one_letter_code
_entity_poly.pdbx_strand_id
1 'polypeptide(L)'
;MAALAAAAATFFALPPADAAPGDPFVPNPPMWCPGNDPTVFVASGYGGFCEGRNYADGTRWNTYRVGFFWQPLRCIIADGTPFPPIAAPGGCGGGW
;
A
#
# COMPACT_ATOMS: atom_id res chain seq x y z
N MET A 1 -2.65 -19.10 -40.78
CA MET A 1 -3.19 -17.76 -40.42
C MET A 1 -3.65 -17.85 -38.98
N ALA A 2 -2.83 -17.39 -38.03
CA ALA A 2 -3.17 -17.39 -36.61
C ALA A 2 -3.61 -15.97 -36.22
N ALA A 3 -4.85 -15.83 -35.77
CA ALA A 3 -5.38 -14.57 -35.30
C ALA A 3 -4.82 -14.27 -33.91
N LEU A 4 -4.02 -13.20 -33.77
CA LEU A 4 -3.73 -12.60 -32.48
C LEU A 4 -5.01 -11.92 -31.97
N ALA A 5 -5.65 -12.52 -30.98
CA ALA A 5 -6.67 -11.83 -30.19
C ALA A 5 -5.96 -10.83 -29.27
N ALA A 6 -6.03 -9.54 -29.62
CA ALA A 6 -5.60 -8.47 -28.75
C ALA A 6 -6.55 -8.41 -27.53
N ALA A 7 -6.07 -8.83 -26.36
CA ALA A 7 -6.77 -8.61 -25.11
C ALA A 7 -6.81 -7.11 -24.83
N ALA A 8 -7.96 -6.48 -25.05
CA ALA A 8 -8.20 -5.10 -24.66
C ALA A 8 -8.22 -5.02 -23.13
N ALA A 9 -7.09 -4.62 -22.54
CA ALA A 9 -7.01 -4.30 -21.12
C ALA A 9 -7.87 -3.06 -20.86
N THR A 10 -9.08 -3.27 -20.34
CA THR A 10 -9.96 -2.21 -19.87
C THR A 10 -9.34 -1.65 -18.60
N PHE A 11 -8.76 -0.46 -18.67
CA PHE A 11 -8.29 0.28 -17.49
C PHE A 11 -9.52 0.80 -16.73
N PHE A 12 -10.14 -0.05 -15.91
CA PHE A 12 -11.04 0.42 -14.88
C PHE A 12 -10.19 1.18 -13.85
N ALA A 13 -10.46 2.47 -13.69
CA ALA A 13 -9.94 3.23 -12.55
C ALA A 13 -10.50 2.57 -11.29
N LEU A 14 -9.67 1.80 -10.60
CA LEU A 14 -10.04 1.19 -9.33
C LEU A 14 -10.33 2.32 -8.33
N PRO A 15 -11.40 2.20 -7.52
CA PRO A 15 -11.68 3.16 -6.47
C PRO A 15 -10.47 3.27 -5.52
N PRO A 16 -10.31 4.39 -4.80
CA PRO A 16 -9.27 4.51 -3.77
C PRO A 16 -9.43 3.40 -2.73
N ALA A 17 -8.34 3.03 -2.08
CA ALA A 17 -8.33 1.97 -1.10
C ALA A 17 -8.80 2.50 0.25
N ASP A 18 -9.82 1.90 0.83
CA ASP A 18 -10.36 2.29 2.12
C ASP A 18 -10.17 1.14 3.11
N ALA A 19 -9.40 1.38 4.17
CA ALA A 19 -9.38 0.43 5.26
C ALA A 19 -10.73 0.39 5.97
N ALA A 20 -11.13 -0.79 6.45
CA ALA A 20 -12.32 -0.91 7.28
C ALA A 20 -12.17 -0.04 8.55
N PRO A 21 -13.26 0.56 9.07
CA PRO A 21 -13.21 1.33 10.30
C PRO A 21 -12.63 0.51 11.45
N GLY A 22 -11.57 1.03 12.10
CA GLY A 22 -10.91 0.36 13.23
C GLY A 22 -10.00 -0.80 12.86
N ASP A 23 -9.64 -0.94 11.58
CA ASP A 23 -8.74 -1.99 11.13
C ASP A 23 -7.36 -1.93 11.83
N PRO A 24 -6.99 -2.95 12.63
CA PRO A 24 -5.79 -2.94 13.44
C PRO A 24 -4.49 -3.20 12.65
N PHE A 25 -4.58 -3.37 11.33
CA PHE A 25 -3.43 -3.54 10.44
C PHE A 25 -3.06 -2.23 9.72
N VAL A 26 -3.90 -1.19 9.82
CA VAL A 26 -3.63 0.15 9.26
C VAL A 26 -2.49 0.83 10.03
N PRO A 27 -1.50 1.43 9.33
CA PRO A 27 -0.47 2.21 9.99
C PRO A 27 -1.06 3.36 10.82
N ASN A 28 -0.56 3.54 12.05
CA ASN A 28 -1.03 4.57 12.97
C ASN A 28 0.10 5.55 13.31
N PRO A 29 0.43 6.46 12.39
CA PRO A 29 1.49 7.43 12.64
C PRO A 29 1.07 8.49 13.68
N PRO A 30 2.00 8.99 14.51
CA PRO A 30 3.43 8.62 14.61
C PRO A 30 3.69 7.43 15.55
N MET A 31 2.66 6.89 16.19
CA MET A 31 2.76 5.87 17.24
C MET A 31 3.31 4.54 16.72
N TRP A 32 3.05 4.21 15.45
CA TRP A 32 3.36 2.92 14.89
C TRP A 32 3.49 2.95 13.36
N CYS A 33 4.72 2.73 12.88
CA CYS A 33 5.08 2.57 11.46
C CYS A 33 6.08 1.41 11.25
N PRO A 34 5.71 0.14 11.48
CA PRO A 34 6.61 -0.98 11.27
C PRO A 34 6.67 -1.38 9.79
N GLY A 35 7.87 -1.30 9.23
CA GLY A 35 8.16 -1.59 7.83
C GLY A 35 9.15 -0.58 7.25
N ASN A 36 9.45 0.48 8.00
CA ASN A 36 10.76 1.08 7.91
C ASN A 36 11.82 0.10 8.37
N ASP A 37 12.83 -0.06 7.54
CA ASP A 37 14.14 -0.50 7.99
C ASP A 37 14.60 0.44 9.14
N PRO A 38 15.08 -0.09 10.28
CA PRO A 38 15.49 0.72 11.44
C PRO A 38 16.69 1.63 11.16
N THR A 39 17.39 1.43 10.03
CA THR A 39 18.52 2.21 9.53
C THR A 39 18.13 3.19 8.41
N VAL A 40 16.92 3.08 7.84
CA VAL A 40 16.43 4.00 6.82
C VAL A 40 15.52 5.04 7.49
N PHE A 41 15.93 6.30 7.37
CA PHE A 41 15.24 7.43 7.98
C PHE A 41 13.99 7.78 7.18
N VAL A 42 12.87 7.11 7.43
CA VAL A 42 11.66 7.34 6.65
C VAL A 42 10.62 8.06 7.52
N ALA A 43 11.05 9.24 7.98
CA ALA A 43 10.23 10.35 8.49
C ALA A 43 11.08 11.64 8.68
N SER A 44 12.09 11.90 7.83
CA SER A 44 13.04 13.03 7.96
C SER A 44 12.47 14.42 7.68
N GLY A 45 11.16 14.54 7.49
CA GLY A 45 10.55 15.74 6.91
C GLY A 45 10.75 15.83 5.39
N TYR A 46 11.67 15.05 4.81
CA TYR A 46 11.93 14.97 3.37
C TYR A 46 11.15 13.88 2.62
N GLY A 47 10.49 12.94 3.32
CA GLY A 47 9.73 11.87 2.67
C GLY A 47 9.82 10.53 3.39
N GLY A 48 8.74 9.74 3.45
CA GLY A 48 8.85 8.32 3.82
C GLY A 48 7.57 7.51 3.92
N PHE A 49 7.68 6.19 3.70
CA PHE A 49 6.56 5.26 3.85
C PHE A 49 6.39 4.85 5.31
N CYS A 50 5.13 4.85 5.76
CA CYS A 50 4.68 4.25 7.00
C CYS A 50 3.85 3.03 6.60
N GLU A 51 4.35 1.87 7.00
CA GLU A 51 3.81 0.58 6.62
C GLU A 51 2.99 0.02 7.80
N GLY A 52 1.88 -0.64 7.48
CA GLY A 52 1.03 -1.36 8.41
C GLY A 52 1.49 -2.80 8.65
N ARG A 53 0.64 -3.60 9.29
CA ARG A 53 0.90 -5.04 9.45
C ARG A 53 0.54 -5.80 8.20
N ASN A 54 1.26 -6.90 8.00
CA ASN A 54 0.87 -7.91 7.03
C ASN A 54 -0.45 -8.55 7.41
N TYR A 55 -1.37 -8.60 6.45
CA TYR A 55 -2.48 -9.53 6.44
C TYR A 55 -1.99 -10.94 6.08
N ALA A 56 -2.85 -11.94 6.30
CA ALA A 56 -2.56 -13.33 5.95
C ALA A 56 -2.43 -13.57 4.43
N ASP A 57 -3.00 -12.67 3.61
CA ASP A 57 -2.87 -12.68 2.15
C ASP A 57 -1.53 -12.10 1.64
N GLY A 58 -0.64 -11.69 2.55
CA GLY A 58 0.68 -11.12 2.22
C GLY A 58 0.65 -9.65 1.80
N THR A 59 -0.52 -9.03 1.78
CA THR A 59 -0.67 -7.59 1.54
C THR A 59 -0.55 -6.80 2.84
N ARG A 60 -0.39 -5.48 2.74
CA ARG A 60 -0.48 -4.54 3.86
C ARG A 60 -0.90 -3.16 3.41
N TRP A 61 -1.38 -2.38 4.36
CA TRP A 61 -1.61 -0.95 4.17
C TRP A 61 -0.30 -0.18 4.20
N ASN A 62 -0.17 0.83 3.33
CA ASN A 62 0.88 1.84 3.44
C ASN A 62 0.39 3.26 3.17
N THR A 63 1.11 4.22 3.74
CA THR A 63 0.92 5.65 3.47
C THR A 63 2.28 6.34 3.40
N TYR A 64 2.38 7.43 2.63
CA TYR A 64 3.62 8.18 2.48
C TYR A 64 3.50 9.55 3.12
N ARG A 65 4.53 10.00 3.83
CA ARG A 65 4.59 11.32 4.46
C ARG A 65 5.56 12.25 3.74
N VAL A 66 5.16 13.50 3.53
CA VAL A 66 6.05 14.60 3.13
C VAL A 66 5.78 15.80 4.04
N GLY A 67 6.80 16.31 4.73
CA GLY A 67 6.59 17.34 5.74
C GLY A 67 5.55 16.89 6.78
N PHE A 68 4.46 17.65 6.94
CA PHE A 68 3.34 17.31 7.83
C PHE A 68 2.16 16.62 7.11
N PHE A 69 2.27 16.36 5.81
CA PHE A 69 1.17 15.83 5.01
C PHE A 69 1.33 14.33 4.79
N TRP A 70 0.23 13.60 4.98
CA TRP A 70 0.12 12.18 4.68
C TRP A 70 -0.63 11.98 3.36
N GLN A 71 -0.11 11.10 2.53
CA GLN A 71 -0.78 10.62 1.32
C GLN A 71 -1.89 9.64 1.71
N PRO A 72 -2.90 9.44 0.84
CA PRO A 72 -3.91 8.42 1.06
C PRO A 72 -3.31 7.03 1.30
N LEU A 73 -4.06 6.19 1.99
CA LEU A 73 -3.74 4.78 2.17
C LEU A 73 -3.71 4.06 0.83
N ARG A 74 -2.78 3.12 0.67
CA ARG A 74 -2.68 2.22 -0.46
C ARG A 74 -2.55 0.80 0.05
N CYS A 75 -3.17 -0.16 -0.64
CA CYS A 75 -2.92 -1.56 -0.39
C CYS A 75 -1.78 -2.05 -1.28
N ILE A 76 -0.74 -2.59 -0.67
CA ILE A 76 0.47 -3.03 -1.37
C ILE A 76 0.74 -4.51 -1.15
N ILE A 77 1.50 -5.12 -2.06
CA ILE A 77 2.11 -6.43 -1.87
C ILE A 77 3.47 -6.21 -1.18
N ALA A 78 3.67 -6.81 -0.01
CA ALA A 78 4.90 -6.64 0.75
C ALA A 78 6.07 -7.45 0.15
N ASP A 79 6.73 -6.91 -0.87
CA ASP A 79 7.84 -7.57 -1.59
C ASP A 79 9.25 -7.12 -1.15
N GLY A 80 9.33 -6.17 -0.21
CA GLY A 80 10.59 -5.64 0.32
C GLY A 80 11.26 -4.60 -0.57
N THR A 81 10.64 -4.19 -1.68
CA THR A 81 11.17 -3.14 -2.54
C THR A 81 10.83 -1.74 -1.98
N PRO A 82 11.58 -0.68 -2.37
CA PRO A 82 11.24 0.69 -1.98
C PRO A 82 9.92 1.20 -2.57
N PHE A 83 9.44 0.56 -3.64
CA PHE A 83 8.22 0.94 -4.36
C PHE A 83 7.39 -0.31 -4.60
N PRO A 84 6.78 -0.86 -3.53
CA PRO A 84 6.04 -2.11 -3.64
C PRO A 84 4.84 -1.95 -4.59
N PRO A 85 4.51 -2.99 -5.36
CA PRO A 85 3.39 -2.95 -6.27
C PRO A 85 2.06 -2.85 -5.51
N ILE A 86 1.08 -2.24 -6.16
CA ILE A 86 -0.29 -2.17 -5.67
C ILE A 86 -0.92 -3.57 -5.74
N ALA A 87 -1.58 -3.99 -4.67
CA ALA A 87 -2.30 -5.26 -4.66
C ALA A 87 -3.45 -5.26 -5.69
N ALA A 88 -4.04 -6.41 -6.00
CA ALA A 88 -5.30 -6.44 -6.73
C ALA A 88 -6.49 -6.27 -5.75
N PRO A 89 -7.69 -5.89 -6.24
CA PRO A 89 -8.88 -5.92 -5.41
C PRO A 89 -9.11 -7.29 -4.76
N GLY A 90 -9.57 -7.29 -3.52
CA GLY A 90 -9.60 -8.39 -2.57
C GLY A 90 -8.45 -8.38 -1.55
N GLY A 91 -7.44 -7.51 -1.72
CA GLY A 91 -6.30 -7.37 -0.81
C GLY A 91 -6.64 -6.62 0.48
N CYS A 92 -5.66 -6.56 1.38
CA CYS A 92 -5.73 -5.89 2.67
C CYS A 92 -6.93 -6.34 3.51
N GLY A 93 -7.10 -7.67 3.61
CA GLY A 93 -8.23 -8.26 4.32
C GLY A 93 -9.58 -8.11 3.61
N GLY A 94 -9.56 -7.81 2.30
CA GLY A 94 -10.76 -7.57 1.48
C GLY A 94 -11.22 -6.12 1.43
N GLY A 95 -10.44 -5.18 1.97
CA GLY A 95 -10.72 -3.73 1.93
C GLY A 95 -10.21 -3.01 0.69
N TRP A 96 -9.42 -3.69 -0.14
CA TRP A 96 -8.90 -3.16 -1.42
C TRP A 96 -9.60 -3.76 -2.63
#